data_AF-A0A819ZBU7-F1
#
_entry.id   AF-A0A819ZBU7-F1
#
_cell.length_a   1.000
_cell.length_b   1.000
_cell.length_c   1.000
_cell.angle_alpha   90.00
_cell.angle_beta   90.00
_cell.angle_gamma   90.00
#
_symmetry.space_group_name_H-M   'P 1'
#
loop_
_entity.id
_entity.type
_entity.pdbx_description
1 polymer ?
#
loop_
_entity_poly.entity_id
_entity_poly.type
_entity_poly.pdbx_seq_one_letter_code
_entity_poly.pdbx_strand_id
1 'polypeptide(L)'
;YYMRKQIDGARASSFKFVGDGYWKDAYDVYYMGKRLDGVRAGSFELLKDGYFKDAYDVYYMRNKIEGARTGSFQLIGNGYSKDAYDVYYMGKKINDARGGSFQLIESGYAKDYRNATCV
;
A
#
# COMPACT_ATOMS: atom_id res chain seq x y z
N TYR A 1 0.08 -10.16 -25.82
CA TYR A 1 0.22 -11.63 -25.85
C TYR A 1 1.19 -12.06 -24.76
N TYR A 2 0.71 -12.44 -23.57
CA TYR A 2 1.43 -13.23 -22.59
C TYR A 2 0.41 -14.12 -21.86
N MET A 3 0.56 -15.43 -22.05
CA MET A 3 -0.12 -16.54 -21.36
C MET A 3 -1.66 -16.58 -21.38
N ARG A 4 -2.19 -17.41 -22.28
CA ARG A 4 -3.56 -17.95 -22.31
C ARG A 4 -3.87 -18.78 -21.05
N LYS A 5 -4.12 -18.13 -19.92
CA LYS A 5 -4.92 -18.69 -18.84
C LYS A 5 -6.09 -17.74 -18.64
N GLN A 6 -7.26 -18.13 -19.16
CA GLN A 6 -8.51 -17.47 -18.79
C GLN A 6 -8.62 -17.53 -17.27
N ILE A 7 -8.54 -16.37 -16.62
CA ILE A 7 -8.83 -16.23 -15.20
C ILE A 7 -10.35 -16.35 -15.11
N ASP A 8 -10.82 -17.48 -14.60
CA ASP A 8 -12.24 -17.78 -14.45
C ASP A 8 -12.89 -16.70 -13.58
N GLY A 9 -13.78 -15.89 -14.17
CA GLY A 9 -14.45 -14.74 -13.52
C GLY A 9 -13.99 -13.35 -13.97
N ALA A 10 -12.82 -13.17 -14.57
CA ALA A 10 -12.38 -11.88 -15.08
C ALA A 10 -13.07 -11.58 -16.42
N ARG A 11 -13.93 -10.55 -16.48
CA ARG A 11 -14.47 -10.07 -17.76
C ARG A 11 -13.32 -9.43 -18.55
N ALA A 12 -12.76 -10.23 -19.47
CA ALA A 12 -11.54 -9.91 -20.23
C ALA A 12 -11.52 -8.55 -20.93
N SER A 13 -12.67 -7.91 -21.13
CA SER A 13 -12.82 -6.59 -21.76
C SER A 13 -12.48 -5.40 -20.85
N SER A 14 -12.29 -5.58 -19.53
CA SER A 14 -11.99 -4.46 -18.60
C SER A 14 -10.67 -4.57 -17.85
N PHE A 15 -9.82 -5.54 -18.20
CA PHE A 15 -8.55 -5.77 -17.52
C PHE A 15 -7.54 -4.65 -17.86
N LYS A 16 -7.12 -3.90 -16.85
CA LYS A 16 -6.17 -2.78 -16.98
C LYS A 16 -4.96 -3.02 -16.10
N PHE A 17 -3.79 -2.90 -16.69
CA PHE A 17 -2.54 -2.83 -15.93
C PHE A 17 -2.47 -1.48 -15.21
N VAL A 18 -2.20 -1.50 -13.90
CA VAL A 18 -2.11 -0.28 -13.10
C VAL A 18 -0.65 0.13 -12.84
N GLY A 19 0.24 -0.84 -12.68
CA GLY A 19 1.64 -0.61 -12.33
C GLY A 19 2.14 -1.61 -11.30
N ASP A 20 3.46 -1.75 -11.14
CA ASP A 20 4.10 -2.55 -10.07
C ASP A 20 3.58 -4.00 -9.93
N GLY A 21 3.14 -4.62 -11.03
CA GLY A 21 2.57 -5.97 -11.03
C GLY A 21 1.09 -6.05 -10.61
N TYR A 22 0.44 -4.90 -10.40
CA TYR A 22 -0.99 -4.78 -10.15
C TYR A 22 -1.80 -4.63 -11.44
N TRP A 23 -2.93 -5.31 -11.44
CA TRP A 23 -3.94 -5.28 -12.48
C TRP A 23 -5.29 -5.07 -11.82
N LYS A 24 -6.24 -4.46 -12.53
CA LYS A 24 -7.61 -4.36 -12.04
C LYS A 24 -8.60 -4.52 -13.18
N ASP A 25 -9.80 -4.95 -12.85
CA ASP A 25 -10.96 -4.79 -13.71
C ASP A 25 -12.02 -3.91 -13.02
N ALA A 26 -13.28 -4.01 -13.44
CA ALA A 26 -14.36 -3.20 -12.88
C ALA A 26 -14.76 -3.59 -11.44
N TYR A 27 -14.40 -4.81 -10.98
CA TYR A 27 -14.85 -5.39 -9.73
C TYR A 27 -13.69 -5.84 -8.85
N ASP A 28 -12.65 -6.41 -9.46
CA ASP A 28 -11.56 -7.09 -8.78
C ASP A 28 -10.20 -6.43 -9.06
N VAL A 29 -9.29 -6.58 -8.09
CA VAL A 29 -7.89 -6.20 -8.19
C VAL A 29 -7.03 -7.44 -8.10
N TYR A 30 -5.99 -7.51 -8.89
CA TYR A 30 -5.07 -8.63 -8.99
C TYR A 30 -3.63 -8.17 -8.80
N TYR A 31 -2.84 -8.98 -8.11
CA TYR A 31 -1.40 -8.78 -7.95
C TYR A 31 -0.66 -10.04 -8.38
N MET A 32 0.29 -9.91 -9.32
CA MET A 32 1.05 -11.04 -9.86
C MET A 32 0.17 -12.21 -10.35
N GLY A 33 -0.99 -11.89 -10.95
CA GLY A 33 -1.95 -12.86 -11.47
C GLY A 33 -2.85 -13.52 -10.42
N LYS A 34 -2.80 -13.10 -9.14
CA LYS A 34 -3.71 -13.56 -8.08
C LYS A 34 -4.69 -12.47 -7.70
N ARG A 35 -5.97 -12.82 -7.55
CA ARG A 35 -7.00 -11.88 -7.05
C ARG A 35 -6.70 -11.51 -5.60
N LEU A 36 -6.88 -10.23 -5.28
CA LEU A 36 -6.81 -9.71 -3.92
C LEU A 36 -8.22 -9.67 -3.34
N ASP A 37 -8.46 -10.45 -2.29
CA ASP A 37 -9.77 -10.49 -1.64
C ASP A 37 -9.97 -9.28 -0.72
N GLY A 38 -11.18 -8.72 -0.73
CA GLY A 38 -11.57 -7.60 0.12
C GLY A 38 -11.17 -6.22 -0.39
N VAL A 39 -10.43 -6.11 -1.51
CA VAL A 39 -10.05 -4.82 -2.12
C VAL A 39 -11.18 -4.30 -3.00
N ARG A 40 -11.57 -3.03 -2.81
CA ARG A 40 -12.57 -2.38 -3.68
C ARG A 40 -11.95 -1.79 -4.94
N ALA A 41 -12.12 -2.45 -6.08
CA ALA A 41 -11.59 -1.99 -7.37
C ALA A 41 -12.06 -0.58 -7.78
N GLY A 42 -13.29 -0.21 -7.42
CA GLY A 42 -13.87 1.11 -7.75
C GLY A 42 -13.15 2.29 -7.11
N SER A 43 -12.49 2.09 -5.97
CA SER A 43 -11.72 3.11 -5.24
C SER A 43 -10.23 2.78 -5.16
N PHE A 44 -9.75 1.84 -5.98
CA PHE A 44 -8.37 1.41 -5.96
C PHE A 44 -7.41 2.52 -6.41
N GLU A 45 -6.47 2.85 -5.54
CA GLU A 45 -5.41 3.83 -5.76
C GLU A 45 -4.04 3.21 -5.45
N LEU A 46 -3.19 3.08 -6.47
CA LEU A 46 -1.82 2.59 -6.33
C LEU A 46 -0.92 3.74 -5.86
N LEU A 47 -0.23 3.55 -4.73
CA LEU A 47 0.64 4.57 -4.11
C LEU A 47 2.12 4.43 -4.49
N LYS A 48 2.54 3.27 -5.05
CA LYS A 48 3.92 2.82 -5.33
C LYS A 48 4.60 2.13 -4.15
N ASP A 49 5.82 1.61 -4.36
CA ASP A 49 6.61 0.84 -3.39
C ASP A 49 5.84 -0.37 -2.83
N GLY A 50 4.94 -0.94 -3.63
CA GLY A 50 4.05 -2.03 -3.21
C GLY A 50 2.90 -1.59 -2.29
N TYR A 51 2.71 -0.29 -2.04
CA TYR A 51 1.55 0.23 -1.33
C TYR A 51 0.42 0.58 -2.29
N PHE A 52 -0.79 0.28 -1.86
CA PHE A 52 -2.02 0.77 -2.46
C PHE A 52 -3.08 0.93 -1.39
N LYS A 53 -4.13 1.68 -1.70
CA LYS A 53 -5.29 1.83 -0.82
C LYS A 53 -6.57 1.73 -1.61
N ASP A 54 -7.64 1.46 -0.89
CA ASP A 54 -9.00 1.72 -1.35
C ASP A 54 -9.66 2.77 -0.45
N ALA A 55 -10.97 2.99 -0.60
CA ALA A 55 -11.68 3.99 0.19
C ALA A 55 -11.65 3.74 1.71
N TYR A 56 -11.42 2.50 2.16
CA TYR A 56 -11.56 2.07 3.55
C TYR A 56 -10.28 1.49 4.14
N ASP A 57 -9.51 0.78 3.33
CA ASP A 57 -8.37 0.00 3.77
C ASP A 57 -7.08 0.36 3.01
N VAL A 58 -5.96 0.24 3.70
CA VAL A 58 -4.61 0.40 3.14
C VAL A 58 -3.93 -0.96 3.11
N TYR A 59 -3.18 -1.22 2.05
CA TYR A 59 -2.54 -2.49 1.82
C TYR A 59 -1.07 -2.32 1.44
N TYR A 60 -0.28 -3.33 1.80
CA TYR A 60 1.07 -3.53 1.30
C TYR A 60 1.16 -4.88 0.61
N MET A 61 1.51 -4.88 -0.67
CA MET A 61 1.54 -6.03 -1.57
C MET A 61 0.19 -6.75 -1.70
N ARG A 62 -0.11 -7.63 -0.75
CA ARG A 62 -1.35 -8.41 -0.66
C ARG A 62 -2.00 -8.35 0.72
N ASN A 63 -1.32 -7.75 1.69
CA ASN A 63 -1.73 -7.77 3.09
C ASN A 63 -2.36 -6.43 3.44
N LYS A 64 -3.50 -6.49 4.12
CA LYS A 64 -4.11 -5.32 4.74
C LYS A 64 -3.25 -4.83 5.90
N ILE A 65 -3.07 -3.52 6.00
CA ILE A 65 -2.41 -2.87 7.13
C ILE A 65 -3.48 -2.52 8.14
N GLU A 66 -3.56 -3.31 9.22
CA GLU A 66 -4.56 -3.10 10.26
C GLU A 66 -4.33 -1.77 11.00
N GLY A 67 -5.43 -1.03 11.18
CA GLY A 67 -5.43 0.26 11.88
C GLY A 67 -4.94 1.46 11.05
N ALA A 68 -4.50 1.27 9.80
CA ALA A 68 -4.09 2.35 8.94
C ALA A 68 -5.28 3.23 8.49
N ARG A 69 -5.11 4.55 8.58
CA ARG A 69 -6.14 5.53 8.21
C ARG A 69 -6.00 5.99 6.76
N THR A 70 -6.81 5.45 5.85
CA THR A 70 -6.82 5.79 4.41
C THR A 70 -6.87 7.28 4.11
N GLY A 71 -7.70 8.03 4.84
CA GLY A 71 -7.89 9.48 4.62
C GLY A 71 -6.64 10.33 4.88
N SER A 72 -5.70 9.83 5.69
CA SER A 72 -4.45 10.52 6.02
C SER A 72 -3.20 9.75 5.57
N PHE A 73 -3.37 8.61 4.90
CA PHE A 73 -2.27 7.74 4.53
C PHE A 73 -1.46 8.34 3.38
N GLN A 74 -0.15 8.43 3.58
CA GLN A 74 0.81 9.03 2.66
C GLN A 74 2.02 8.12 2.53
N LEU A 75 2.41 7.85 1.28
CA LEU A 75 3.70 7.23 0.99
C LEU A 75 4.80 8.28 1.19
N ILE A 76 5.80 7.93 1.99
CA ILE A 76 7.00 8.76 2.21
C ILE A 76 8.08 8.38 1.20
N GLY A 77 8.15 7.11 0.82
CA GLY A 77 9.11 6.54 -0.13
C GLY A 77 10.11 5.60 0.53
N ASN A 78 10.87 4.87 -0.28
CA ASN A 78 11.83 3.84 0.18
C ASN A 78 11.16 2.79 1.09
N GLY A 79 9.89 2.46 0.80
CA GLY A 79 9.10 1.53 1.62
C GLY A 79 8.53 2.10 2.91
N TYR A 80 8.82 3.36 3.24
CA TYR A 80 8.19 4.08 4.35
C TYR A 80 6.87 4.73 3.92
N SER A 81 5.90 4.66 4.81
CA SER A 81 4.62 5.34 4.69
C SER A 81 4.15 5.77 6.07
N LYS A 82 3.21 6.70 6.13
CA LYS A 82 2.62 7.14 7.40
C LYS A 82 1.16 7.46 7.22
N ASP A 83 0.43 7.47 8.33
CA ASP A 83 -0.83 8.19 8.43
C ASP A 83 -0.71 9.31 9.47
N ALA A 84 -1.83 9.90 9.89
CA ALA A 84 -1.80 10.98 10.87
C ALA A 84 -1.23 10.57 12.25
N TYR A 85 -1.18 9.27 12.58
CA TYR A 85 -0.84 8.77 13.91
C TYR A 85 0.33 7.81 13.91
N ASP A 86 0.42 6.98 12.88
CA ASP A 86 1.33 5.84 12.82
C ASP A 86 2.25 5.94 11.61
N VAL A 87 3.42 5.30 11.72
CA VAL A 87 4.38 5.14 10.63
C VAL A 87 4.51 3.66 10.33
N TYR A 88 4.65 3.34 9.05
CA TYR A 88 4.75 1.98 8.55
C TYR A 88 5.99 1.82 7.67
N TYR A 89 6.67 0.70 7.83
CA TYR A 89 7.76 0.27 6.96
C TYR A 89 7.42 -1.08 6.35
N MET A 90 7.35 -1.14 5.03
CA MET A 90 6.93 -2.31 4.25
C MET A 90 5.65 -2.98 4.81
N GLY A 91 4.64 -2.17 5.12
CA GLY A 91 3.35 -2.62 5.66
C GLY A 91 3.33 -2.96 7.15
N LYS A 92 4.46 -2.85 7.86
CA LYS A 92 4.53 -3.08 9.31
C LYS A 92 4.50 -1.76 10.06
N LYS A 93 3.59 -1.64 11.04
CA LYS A 93 3.53 -0.51 11.95
C LYS A 93 4.80 -0.44 12.81
N ILE A 94 5.37 0.75 12.93
CA ILE A 94 6.48 1.06 13.83
C ILE A 94 5.87 1.66 15.10
N ASN A 95 5.94 0.93 16.21
CA ASN A 95 5.23 1.29 17.45
C ASN A 95 5.76 2.57 18.13
N ASP A 96 7.04 2.91 17.93
CA ASP A 96 7.66 4.09 18.56
C ASP A 96 7.66 5.34 17.67
N ALA A 97 7.07 5.27 16.47
CA ALA A 97 7.06 6.36 15.51
C ALA A 97 5.65 6.95 15.35
N ARG A 98 5.50 8.24 15.67
CA ARG A 98 4.24 8.98 15.45
C ARG A 98 4.21 9.63 14.07
N GLY A 99 3.16 9.36 13.30
CA GLY A 99 2.97 9.86 11.94
C GLY A 99 3.04 11.40 11.84
N GLY A 100 2.45 12.11 12.80
CA GLY A 100 2.47 13.58 12.86
C GLY A 100 3.85 14.22 13.05
N SER A 101 4.82 13.50 13.60
CA SER A 101 6.19 14.01 13.84
C SER A 101 7.26 13.36 12.94
N PHE A 102 6.87 12.43 12.06
CA PHE A 102 7.83 11.70 11.22
C PHE A 102 8.24 12.54 10.01
N GLN A 103 9.51 12.95 10.02
CA GLN A 103 10.22 13.50 8.87
C GLN A 103 11.30 12.50 8.44
N LEU A 104 11.28 12.11 7.17
CA LEU A 104 12.36 11.34 6.56
C LEU A 104 13.54 12.29 6.41
N ILE A 105 14.53 12.18 7.30
CA ILE A 105 15.80 12.88 7.14
C ILE A 105 16.60 12.05 6.13
N GLU A 106 17.11 12.69 5.08
CA GLU A 106 17.66 12.12 3.82
C GLU A 106 18.87 11.17 3.96
N SER A 107 19.13 10.60 5.14
CA SER A 107 20.32 9.79 5.44
C SER A 107 20.00 8.55 6.30
N GLY A 108 18.91 7.84 6.04
CA GLY A 108 18.67 6.51 6.62
C GLY A 108 18.32 6.47 8.13
N TYR A 109 18.09 7.63 8.75
CA TYR A 109 17.67 7.73 10.15
C TYR A 109 16.33 8.47 10.25
N ALA A 110 15.31 7.77 10.73
CA ALA A 110 14.09 8.40 11.23
C ALA A 110 14.36 8.95 12.63
N LYS A 111 14.19 10.26 12.82
CA LYS A 111 14.35 10.91 14.13
C LYS A 111 12.98 11.25 14.69
N ASP A 112 12.56 10.62 15.77
CA ASP A 112 11.44 11.13 16.56
C ASP A 112 11.93 12.33 17.41
N TYR A 113 11.08 13.34 17.60
CA TYR A 113 11.44 14.56 18.34
C TYR A 113 11.42 14.37 19.88
N ARG A 114 11.43 13.14 20.42
CA ARG A 114 11.38 12.96 21.88
C ARG A 114 12.29 11.95 22.54
N ASN A 115 13.10 11.16 21.84
CA ASN A 115 14.38 10.69 22.38
C ASN A 115 15.21 10.04 21.28
N ALA A 116 16.33 10.67 20.94
CA ALA A 116 17.38 10.02 20.18
C ALA A 116 18.00 8.91 21.05
N THR A 117 17.47 7.70 20.96
CA THR A 117 18.19 6.52 21.45
C THR A 117 18.31 5.53 20.29
N CYS A 118 19.49 5.55 19.68
CA CYS A 118 19.98 4.46 18.84
C CYS A 118 20.14 3.19 19.69
N VAL A 119 19.76 2.04 19.14
CA VAL A 119 20.42 0.75 19.41
C VAL A 119 20.67 0.06 18.07
#